data_AF-A0A554JUC3-F1
#
_entry.id   AF-A0A554JUC3-F1
#
_cell.length_a   1.000
_cell.length_b   1.000
_cell.length_c   1.000
_cell.angle_alpha   90.00
_cell.angle_beta   90.00
_cell.angle_gamma   90.00
#
_symmetry.space_group_name_H-M   'P 1'
#
loop_
_entity.id
_entity.type
_entity.pdbx_description
1 polymer ?
#
loop_
_entity_poly.entity_id
_entity_poly.type
_entity_poly.pdbx_seq_one_letter_code
_entity_poly.pdbx_strand_id
1 'polypeptide(L)' 'MSEEDILRSVNEIVAPYGLRAEIFGGIRRVCVRGDARAYLPVLNLIGPFPGYDVLAALSTKISNIFDIGGVTFQVAAAT' A
#
# COMPACT_ATOMS: atom_id res chain seq x y z
N MET A 1 9.53 -1.26 -12.40
CA MET A 1 8.10 -1.60 -12.50
C MET A 1 7.31 -0.31 -12.49
N SER A 2 6.25 -0.18 -13.31
CA SER A 2 5.43 1.03 -13.31
C SER A 2 4.52 1.09 -12.08
N GLU A 3 4.01 2.28 -11.73
CA GLU A 3 3.01 2.42 -10.65
C GLU A 3 1.72 1.66 -10.96
N GLU A 4 1.32 1.59 -12.23
CA GLU A 4 0.15 0.83 -12.68
C GLU A 4 0.34 -0.68 -12.47
N ASP A 5 1.53 -1.21 -12.76
CA ASP A 5 1.84 -2.62 -12.50
C ASP A 5 1.82 -2.94 -11.00
N ILE A 6 2.38 -2.05 -10.17
CA ILE A 6 2.33 -2.18 -8.70
C ILE A 6 0.87 -2.21 -8.25
N LEU A 7 0.06 -1.25 -8.70
CA LEU A 7 -1.36 -1.16 -8.33
C LEU A 7 -2.14 -2.41 -8.72
N ARG A 8 -1.95 -2.91 -9.95
CA ARG A 8 -2.62 -4.14 -10.41
C ARG A 8 -2.27 -5.31 -9.50
N SER A 9 -0.98 -5.57 -9.27
CA SER A 9 -0.54 -6.70 -8.44
C SER A 9 -0.94 -6.54 -6.98
N VAL A 10 -0.95 -5.33 -6.43
CA VAL A 10 -1.43 -5.10 -5.05
C VAL A 10 -2.93 -5.37 -4.95
N ASN A 11 -3.72 -4.92 -5.91
CA ASN A 11 -5.16 -5.18 -5.94
C ASN A 11 -5.47 -6.69 -5.97
N GLU A 12 -4.69 -7.49 -6.73
CA GLU A 12 -4.82 -8.95 -6.70
C GLU A 12 -4.53 -9.56 -5.32
N ILE A 13 -3.54 -9.02 -4.59
CA ILE A 13 -3.18 -9.48 -3.24
C ILE A 13 -4.27 -9.16 -2.21
N VAL A 14 -4.89 -7.98 -2.32
CA VAL A 14 -5.83 -7.49 -1.30
C VAL A 14 -7.29 -7.83 -1.59
N ALA A 15 -7.64 -8.17 -2.84
CA ALA A 15 -8.99 -8.54 -3.25
C ALA A 15 -9.65 -9.65 -2.40
N PRO A 16 -8.95 -10.74 -1.97
CA PRO A 16 -9.54 -11.77 -1.12
C PRO A 16 -10.04 -11.26 0.24
N TYR A 17 -9.57 -10.09 0.68
CA TYR A 17 -9.98 -9.46 1.94
C TYR A 17 -11.09 -8.41 1.74
N GLY A 18 -11.67 -8.33 0.54
CA GLY A 18 -12.66 -7.31 0.17
C GLY A 18 -12.08 -5.90 0.02
N LEU A 19 -10.76 -5.78 -0.06
CA LEU A 19 -10.05 -4.52 -0.17
C LEU A 19 -9.69 -4.21 -1.62
N ARG A 20 -9.52 -2.92 -1.90
CA ARG A 20 -8.86 -2.39 -3.09
C ARG A 20 -7.74 -1.44 -2.69
N ALA A 21 -6.80 -1.19 -3.59
CA ALA A 21 -5.66 -0.34 -3.35
C ALA A 21 -5.59 0.82 -4.34
N GLU A 22 -5.21 2.00 -3.85
CA GLU A 22 -4.92 3.21 -4.63
C GLU A 22 -3.55 3.78 -4.22
N ILE A 23 -2.86 4.46 -5.14
CA ILE A 23 -1.65 5.22 -4.82
C ILE A 23 -2.07 6.67 -4.59
N PHE A 24 -1.57 7.29 -3.52
CA PHE A 24 -1.76 8.73 -3.32
C PHE A 24 -0.98 9.52 -4.37
N GLY A 25 -1.70 10.10 -5.33
CA GLY A 25 -1.12 10.96 -6.35
C GLY A 25 -0.38 12.15 -5.74
N GLY A 26 0.86 12.37 -6.17
CA GLY A 26 1.69 13.51 -5.74
C GLY A 26 2.26 13.41 -4.31
N ILE A 27 1.92 12.36 -3.54
CA ILE A 27 2.46 12.14 -2.20
C ILE A 27 3.57 11.09 -2.26
N ARG A 28 4.77 11.48 -1.83
CA ARG A 28 5.90 10.56 -1.66
C ARG A 28 6.39 10.61 -0.23
N ARG A 29 6.73 9.44 0.31
CA ARG A 29 7.27 9.30 1.67
C ARG A 29 8.78 9.08 1.62
N VAL A 30 9.49 9.71 2.55
CA VAL A 30 10.91 9.46 2.78
C VAL A 30 11.09 8.08 3.40
N CYS A 31 11.94 7.28 2.78
CA CYS A 31 12.25 5.92 3.17
C CYS A 31 13.76 5.71 3.20
N VAL A 32 14.19 4.71 3.96
CA VAL A 32 15.58 4.29 4.03
C VAL A 32 15.77 3.14 3.04
N ARG A 33 16.78 3.24 2.17
CA ARG A 33 17.20 2.18 1.24
C ARG A 33 18.71 1.98 1.40
N GLY A 34 19.09 1.03 2.24
CA GLY A 34 20.47 0.90 2.70
C GLY A 34 20.91 2.20 3.39
N ASP A 35 22.00 2.80 2.91
CA ASP A 35 22.52 4.07 3.43
C ASP A 35 21.94 5.32 2.74
N ALA A 36 21.08 5.14 1.72
CA ALA A 36 20.49 6.22 0.96
C ALA A 36 19.05 6.51 1.39
N ARG A 37 18.62 7.76 1.15
CA ARG A 37 17.21 8.14 1.23
C ARG A 37 16.53 7.85 -0.11
N ALA A 38 15.32 7.31 -0.06
CA ALA A 38 14.45 7.14 -1.21
C ALA A 38 13.12 7.85 -0.96
N TYR A 39 12.53 8.40 -2.02
CA TYR A 39 11.18 8.98 -1.97
C TYR A 39 10.25 8.03 -2.72
N LEU A 40 9.41 7.30 -2.01
CA LEU A 40 8.59 6.24 -2.58
C LEU A 40 7.10 6.57 -2.49
N PRO A 41 6.25 6.08 -3.41
CA PRO A 41 4.81 6.31 -3.38
C PRO A 41 4.18 5.69 -2.14
N VAL A 42 3.03 6.22 -1.72
CA VAL A 42 2.26 5.68 -0.59
C VAL A 42 1.00 5.01 -1.12
N LEU A 43 0.76 3.77 -0.69
CA LEU A 43 -0.43 3.00 -1.01
C LEU A 43 -1.50 3.20 0.07
N ASN A 44 -2.74 3.30 -0.36
CA ASN A 44 -3.92 3.37 0.48
C ASN A 44 -4.82 2.16 0.22
N LEU A 45 -5.14 1.42 1.28
CA LEU A 45 -6.09 0.32 1.26
C LEU A 45 -7.49 0.85 1.61
N ILE A 46 -8.47 0.48 0.79
CA ILE A 46 -9.84 0.96 0.86
C ILE A 46 -10.78 -0.24 0.88
N GLY A 47 -11.73 -0.26 1.81
CA GLY A 47 -12.73 -1.33 1.92
C GLY A 47 -13.13 -1.60 3.38
N PRO A 48 -13.79 -2.74 3.65
CA PRO A 48 -14.17 -3.12 5.00
C PRO A 48 -12.92 -3.39 5.85
N PHE A 49 -12.99 -3.11 7.15
CA PHE A 49 -11.88 -3.36 8.07
C PHE A 49 -11.66 -4.87 8.25
N PRO A 50 -10.52 -5.44 7.82
CA PRO A 50 -10.28 -6.88 7.88
C PRO A 50 -9.66 -7.35 9.20
N GLY A 51 -9.41 -6.43 10.14
CA GLY A 51 -8.66 -6.69 11.38
C GLY A 51 -7.20 -6.23 11.30
N TYR A 52 -6.62 -5.87 12.45
CA TYR A 52 -5.25 -5.34 12.53
C TYR A 52 -4.19 -6.36 12.11
N ASP A 53 -4.39 -7.64 12.44
CA ASP A 53 -3.45 -8.71 12.08
C ASP A 53 -3.33 -8.86 10.55
N VAL A 54 -4.46 -8.80 9.85
CA VAL A 54 -4.50 -8.84 8.38
C VAL A 54 -3.82 -7.62 7.79
N LEU A 55 -4.12 -6.42 8.30
CA LEU A 55 -3.49 -5.18 7.82
C LEU A 55 -1.96 -5.18 8.04
N ALA A 56 -1.48 -5.68 9.18
CA ALA A 56 -0.06 -5.80 9.48
C ALA A 56 0.63 -6.80 8.53
N ALA A 57 0.00 -7.96 8.29
CA ALA A 57 0.50 -8.96 7.37
C ALA A 57 0.56 -8.44 5.92
N LEU A 58 -0.51 -7.77 5.46
CA LEU A 58 -0.56 -7.15 4.13
C LEU A 58 0.49 -6.05 3.98
N SER A 59 0.59 -5.15 4.95
CA SER A 59 1.59 -4.06 4.94
C SER A 59 3.01 -4.60 4.80
N THR A 60 3.34 -5.63 5.58
CA THR A 60 4.65 -6.30 5.52
C THR A 60 4.88 -6.96 4.17
N LYS A 61 3.91 -7.75 3.70
CA LYS A 61 4.01 -8.46 2.42
C LYS A 61 4.22 -7.50 1.26
N ILE A 62 3.39 -6.46 1.16
CA ILE A 62 3.42 -5.50 0.07
C ILE A 62 4.74 -4.70 0.12
N SER A 63 5.16 -4.21 1.28
CA SER A 63 6.37 -3.39 1.41
C SER A 63 7.66 -4.16 1.10
N ASN A 64 7.65 -5.49 1.23
CA ASN A 64 8.80 -6.35 0.89
C ASN A 64 8.86 -6.73 -0.59
N ILE A 65 7.73 -6.68 -1.31
CA ILE A 65 7.65 -7.06 -2.73
C ILE A 65 7.78 -5.83 -3.63
N PHE A 66 7.24 -4.69 -3.20
CA PHE A 66 7.08 -3.50 -4.01
C PHE A 66 7.87 -2.32 -3.45
N ASP A 67 8.39 -1.49 -4.35
CA ASP A 67 9.10 -0.25 -4.02
C ASP A 67 8.13 0.86 -3.60
N ILE A 68 7.53 0.69 -2.42
CA ILE A 68 6.55 1.60 -1.84
C ILE A 68 7.04 2.12 -0.48
N GLY A 69 6.64 3.34 -0.14
CA GLY A 69 7.10 3.99 1.08
C GLY A 69 6.27 3.66 2.32
N GLY A 70 5.10 3.07 2.10
CA GLY A 70 4.23 2.62 3.16
C GLY A 70 2.84 2.26 2.63
N VAL A 71 2.12 1.54 3.48
CA VAL A 71 0.74 1.13 3.26
C VAL A 71 -0.12 1.76 4.35
N THR A 72 -1.14 2.50 3.97
CA THR A 72 -2.14 3.08 4.86
C THR A 72 -3.48 2.38 4.67
N PHE A 73 -4.38 2.55 5.63
CA PHE A 73 -5.76 2.06 5.54
C PHE A 73 -6.73 3.21 5.77
N GLN A 74 -7.74 3.31 4.92
CA GLN A 74 -8.75 4.35 5.01
C GLN A 74 -9.81 4.00 6.07
N VAL A 75 -9.81 4.76 7.16
CA VAL A 75 -10.73 4.56 8.31
C VAL A 75 -12.06 5.33 8.19
N ALA A 76 -12.17 6.29 7.26
CA ALA A 76 -13.39 7.06 7.04
C ALA A 76 -13.98 6.73 5.66
N ALA A 77 -15.26 6.37 5.62
CA ALA A 77 -15.98 6.16 4.36
C ALA A 77 -15.96 7.47 3.55
N ALA A 78 -15.57 7.38 2.28
CA ALA A 78 -16.00 8.37 1.29
C ALA A 78 -17.51 8.17 1.13
N THR A 79 -18.30 8.88 1.94
CA THR A 79 -19.74 9.09 1.70
C THR A 79 -19.93 9.97 0.48
#